data_AF-A0AAU6TUE8-F1
#
_entry.id   AF-A0AAU6TUE8-F1
#
_cell.length_a   1.000
_cell.length_b   1.000
_cell.length_c   1.000
_cell.angle_alpha   90.00
_cell.angle_beta   90.00
_cell.angle_gamma   90.00
#
_symmetry.space_group_name_H-M   'P 1'
#
loop_
_entity.id
_entity.type
_entity.pdbx_description
1 polymer ?
#
loop_
_entity_poly.entity_id
_entity_poly.type
_entity_poly.pdbx_seq_one_letter_code
_entity_poly.pdbx_strand_id
1 'polypeptide(L)'
;MRFKTLILISGLLTTLSGCTTPSRQMASQPAQPEAVPVKLLPAPAQNSTSDSCIDDMYLLRKTNANDYRVLSGKYSEVMNEFNFLRENESIMDNDIKVYMKNSLTIKLGKVCSDIKLSAFRSIKKKSSLNAGS
;
A
#
# COMPACT_ATOMS: atom_id res chain seq x y z
N MET A 1 7.71 -7.62 56.81
CA MET A 1 8.73 -7.38 55.78
C MET A 1 8.22 -7.96 54.46
N ARG A 2 8.21 -7.16 53.39
CA ARG A 2 7.66 -7.54 52.07
C ARG A 2 8.76 -8.16 51.23
N PHE A 3 8.61 -9.42 50.83
CA PHE A 3 9.47 -10.03 49.81
C PHE A 3 8.90 -9.75 48.42
N LYS A 4 9.79 -9.31 47.55
CA LYS A 4 9.53 -8.76 46.21
C LYS A 4 10.21 -9.68 45.21
N THR A 5 9.48 -9.99 44.13
CA THR A 5 9.96 -10.52 42.83
C THR A 5 10.43 -11.97 42.78
N LEU A 6 9.84 -12.77 41.88
CA LEU A 6 10.51 -13.21 40.65
C LEU A 6 9.51 -13.87 39.69
N ILE A 7 9.49 -13.31 38.49
CA ILE A 7 8.72 -13.73 37.33
C ILE A 7 9.42 -14.95 36.71
N LEU A 8 8.69 -16.04 36.49
CA LEU A 8 9.10 -17.12 35.59
C LEU A 8 8.11 -17.16 34.42
N ILE A 9 8.35 -16.32 33.41
CA ILE A 9 7.71 -16.46 32.10
C ILE A 9 8.44 -17.62 31.42
N SER A 10 7.85 -18.81 31.52
CA SER A 10 8.27 -19.99 30.77
C SER A 10 8.08 -19.70 29.28
N GLY A 11 9.20 -19.61 28.57
CA GLY A 11 9.24 -19.36 27.14
C GLY A 11 8.53 -20.46 26.36
N LEU A 12 7.50 -20.06 25.61
CA LEU A 12 6.90 -20.90 24.59
C LEU A 12 7.76 -20.77 23.31
N LEU A 13 8.75 -21.65 23.16
CA LEU A 13 9.45 -21.86 21.90
C LEU A 13 8.43 -22.43 20.89
N THR A 14 7.87 -21.59 20.03
CA THR A 14 7.17 -22.06 18.84
C THR A 14 8.23 -22.51 17.83
N THR A 15 8.41 -23.83 17.73
CA THR A 15 9.20 -24.48 16.68
C THR A 15 8.64 -24.09 15.30
N LEU A 16 9.49 -23.49 14.46
CA LEU A 16 9.22 -23.33 13.03
C LEU A 16 9.21 -24.73 12.39
N SER A 17 8.02 -25.31 12.24
CA SER A 17 7.83 -26.47 11.37
C SER A 17 7.91 -26.01 9.92
N GLY A 18 9.08 -26.13 9.31
CA GLY A 18 9.25 -25.98 7.87
C GLY A 18 8.59 -27.15 7.16
N CYS A 19 7.49 -26.91 6.44
CA CYS A 19 6.95 -27.89 5.50
C CYS A 19 7.82 -27.92 4.25
N THR A 20 8.77 -28.85 4.18
CA THR A 20 9.42 -29.20 2.91
C THR A 20 8.46 -30.05 2.10
N THR A 21 7.87 -29.48 1.05
CA THR A 21 7.07 -30.25 0.09
C THR A 21 8.01 -31.15 -0.71
N PRO A 22 7.80 -32.47 -0.77
CA PRO A 22 8.51 -33.31 -1.72
C PRO A 22 8.14 -32.89 -3.13
N SER A 23 9.15 -32.67 -3.97
CA SER A 23 9.00 -32.44 -5.41
C SER A 23 8.31 -33.67 -6.01
N ARG A 24 7.00 -33.53 -6.26
CA ARG A 24 6.20 -34.57 -6.91
C ARG A 24 6.41 -34.41 -8.40
N GLN A 25 6.97 -35.45 -9.01
CA GLN A 25 7.15 -35.63 -10.44
C GLN A 25 5.89 -35.21 -11.21
N MET A 26 6.11 -34.56 -12.36
CA MET A 26 5.09 -34.23 -13.36
C MET A 26 4.21 -35.46 -13.63
N ALA A 27 2.98 -35.40 -13.12
CA ALA A 27 1.89 -36.25 -13.53
C ALA A 27 0.82 -35.32 -14.14
N SER A 28 0.40 -35.70 -15.34
CA SER A 28 -0.52 -35.01 -16.24
C SER A 28 -1.73 -34.41 -15.53
N GLN A 29 -1.94 -33.10 -15.67
CA GLN A 29 -3.14 -32.41 -15.18
C GLN A 29 -4.39 -32.91 -15.91
N PRO A 30 -5.49 -33.26 -15.20
CA PRO A 30 -6.82 -33.34 -15.80
C PRO A 30 -7.27 -31.94 -16.20
N ALA A 31 -8.00 -31.84 -17.32
CA ALA A 31 -8.50 -30.58 -17.86
C ALA A 31 -9.23 -29.76 -16.80
N GLN A 32 -8.72 -28.55 -16.51
CA GLN A 32 -9.44 -27.56 -15.70
C GLN A 32 -10.65 -27.04 -16.50
N PRO A 33 -11.81 -26.81 -15.87
CA PRO A 33 -12.91 -26.10 -16.50
C PRO A 33 -12.42 -24.72 -16.98
N GLU A 34 -12.67 -24.41 -18.25
CA GLU A 34 -12.27 -23.15 -18.87
C GLU A 34 -12.76 -21.96 -18.03
N ALA A 35 -11.81 -21.12 -17.62
CA ALA A 35 -12.14 -19.85 -16.98
C ALA A 35 -12.91 -19.00 -18.00
N VAL A 36 -14.21 -18.82 -17.78
CA VAL A 36 -15.02 -17.87 -18.56
C VAL A 36 -14.36 -16.50 -18.46
N PRO A 37 -13.90 -15.90 -19.57
CA PRO A 37 -13.24 -14.60 -19.52
C PRO A 37 -14.26 -13.57 -19.06
N VAL A 38 -14.06 -12.99 -17.88
CA VAL A 38 -14.80 -11.79 -17.49
C VAL A 38 -14.39 -10.70 -18.47
N LYS A 39 -15.28 -10.43 -19.43
CA LYS A 39 -15.09 -9.38 -20.43
C LYS A 39 -15.22 -8.04 -19.72
N LEU A 40 -14.09 -7.51 -19.22
CA LEU A 40 -14.03 -6.11 -18.81
C LEU A 40 -14.36 -5.27 -20.04
N LEU A 41 -15.42 -4.48 -19.93
CA LEU A 41 -15.79 -3.50 -20.95
C LEU A 41 -14.56 -2.61 -21.21
N PRO A 42 -14.22 -2.32 -22.48
CA PRO A 42 -13.12 -1.42 -22.80
C PRO A 42 -13.53 -0.02 -22.37
N ALA A 43 -13.17 0.37 -21.15
CA ALA A 43 -13.03 1.77 -20.81
C ALA A 43 -11.90 2.31 -21.68
N PRO A 44 -12.01 3.54 -22.23
CA PRO A 44 -10.87 4.15 -22.89
C PRO A 44 -9.71 4.09 -21.90
N ALA A 45 -8.57 3.54 -22.35
CA ALA A 45 -7.34 3.58 -21.60
C ALA A 45 -7.02 5.06 -21.37
N GLN A 46 -7.43 5.57 -20.21
CA GLN A 46 -6.91 6.82 -19.71
C GLN A 46 -5.44 6.53 -19.55
N ASN A 47 -4.62 7.17 -20.37
CA ASN A 47 -3.16 7.08 -20.29
C ASN A 47 -2.83 7.20 -18.81
N SER A 48 -2.41 6.10 -18.18
CA SER A 48 -1.94 6.14 -16.80
C SER A 48 -0.84 7.17 -16.85
N THR A 49 -1.10 8.32 -16.25
CA THR A 49 -0.02 9.25 -15.96
C THR A 49 0.96 8.40 -15.15
N SER A 50 2.25 8.44 -15.45
CA SER A 50 3.25 7.62 -14.76
C SER A 50 3.21 7.76 -13.23
N ASP A 51 2.44 8.71 -12.69
CA ASP A 51 1.98 8.80 -11.30
C ASP A 51 0.63 8.10 -11.05
N SER A 52 0.67 6.77 -10.86
CA SER A 52 -0.49 5.98 -10.38
C SER A 52 -1.14 6.55 -9.10
N CYS A 53 -0.35 7.25 -8.28
CA CYS A 53 -0.82 7.89 -7.04
C CYS A 53 -1.80 9.03 -7.29
N ILE A 54 -1.59 9.83 -8.33
CA ILE A 54 -2.46 10.96 -8.68
C ILE A 54 -3.79 10.44 -9.25
N ASP A 55 -3.74 9.40 -10.08
CA ASP A 55 -4.93 8.74 -10.61
C ASP A 55 -5.78 8.15 -9.47
N ASP A 56 -5.15 7.45 -8.52
CA ASP A 56 -5.81 6.94 -7.31
C ASP A 56 -6.38 8.09 -6.46
N MET A 57 -5.70 9.23 -6.40
CA MET A 57 -6.18 10.45 -5.71
C MET A 57 -7.45 11.00 -6.36
N TYR A 58 -7.48 11.10 -7.69
CA TYR A 58 -8.66 11.55 -8.44
C TYR A 58 -9.85 10.61 -8.25
N LEU A 59 -9.59 9.29 -8.26
CA LEU A 59 -10.60 8.30 -7.98
C LEU A 59 -11.14 8.45 -6.55
N LEU A 60 -10.26 8.63 -5.57
CA LEU A 60 -10.65 8.80 -4.18
C LEU A 60 -11.49 10.07 -3.98
N ARG A 61 -11.14 11.18 -4.65
CA ARG A 61 -11.94 12.42 -4.65
C ARG A 61 -13.40 12.19 -5.05
N LYS A 62 -13.63 11.32 -6.02
CA LYS A 62 -14.97 11.01 -6.56
C LYS A 62 -15.74 10.00 -5.70
N THR A 63 -15.04 9.17 -4.94
CA THR A 63 -15.64 8.00 -4.26
C THR A 63 -15.72 8.15 -2.75
N ASN A 64 -14.83 8.94 -2.14
CA ASN A 64 -14.82 9.23 -0.71
C ASN A 64 -14.12 10.57 -0.42
N ALA A 65 -14.92 11.64 -0.36
CA ALA A 65 -14.43 13.01 -0.16
C ALA A 65 -13.74 13.23 1.20
N ASN A 66 -14.14 12.48 2.24
CA ASN A 66 -13.55 12.60 3.58
C ASN A 66 -12.11 12.08 3.59
N ASP A 67 -11.91 10.86 3.09
CA ASP A 67 -10.56 10.28 2.98
C ASP A 67 -9.71 11.09 2.00
N TYR A 68 -10.31 11.59 0.90
CA TYR A 68 -9.64 12.49 -0.03
C TYR A 68 -9.06 13.71 0.69
N ARG A 69 -9.87 14.41 1.51
CA ARG A 69 -9.42 15.62 2.22
C ARG A 69 -8.22 15.34 3.14
N VAL A 70 -8.24 14.20 3.83
CA VAL A 70 -7.15 13.83 4.75
C VAL A 70 -5.90 13.42 4.00
N LEU A 71 -6.02 12.54 3.01
CA LEU A 71 -4.87 11.96 2.32
C LEU A 71 -4.25 12.94 1.32
N SER A 72 -5.04 13.81 0.68
CA SER A 72 -4.50 14.89 -0.15
C SER A 72 -3.69 15.90 0.67
N GLY A 73 -4.12 16.22 1.90
CA GLY A 73 -3.34 17.05 2.83
C GLY A 73 -1.97 16.43 3.15
N LYS A 74 -1.94 15.14 3.48
CA LYS A 74 -0.68 14.42 3.74
C LYS A 74 0.23 14.37 2.51
N TYR A 75 -0.35 14.19 1.32
CA TYR A 75 0.40 14.22 0.08
C TYR A 75 1.05 15.60 -0.14
N SER A 76 0.27 16.67 0.02
CA SER A 76 0.76 18.04 -0.09
C SER A 76 1.85 18.37 0.93
N GLU A 77 1.74 17.86 2.17
CA GLU A 77 2.78 18.01 3.19
C GLU A 77 4.11 17.39 2.75
N VAL A 78 4.09 16.14 2.25
CA VAL A 78 5.30 15.48 1.74
C VAL A 78 5.89 16.24 0.55
N MET A 79 5.06 16.74 -0.37
CA MET A 79 5.52 17.54 -1.51
C MET A 79 6.13 18.87 -1.07
N ASN A 80 5.61 19.50 -0.01
CA ASN A 80 6.23 20.70 0.57
C ASN A 80 7.60 20.40 1.18
N GLU A 81 7.78 19.25 1.84
CA GLU A 81 9.09 18.84 2.33
C GLU A 81 10.10 18.56 1.19
N PHE A 82 9.65 18.00 0.06
CA PHE A 82 10.47 17.89 -1.15
C PHE A 82 10.85 19.27 -1.73
N ASN A 83 9.93 20.23 -1.71
CA ASN A 83 10.24 21.60 -2.13
C ASN A 83 11.28 22.24 -1.22
N PHE A 84 11.13 22.08 0.11
CA PHE A 84 12.12 22.54 1.07
C PHE A 84 13.50 21.92 0.80
N LEU A 85 13.59 20.61 0.57
CA LEU A 85 14.86 19.96 0.21
C LEU A 85 15.45 20.60 -1.06
N ARG A 86 14.66 20.73 -2.12
CA ARG A 86 15.11 21.29 -3.40
C ARG A 86 15.60 22.74 -3.29
N GLU A 87 14.94 23.56 -2.48
CA GLU A 87 15.32 24.97 -2.29
C GLU A 87 16.60 25.12 -1.46
N ASN A 88 16.89 24.15 -0.59
CA ASN A 88 17.96 24.26 0.40
C ASN A 88 19.10 23.24 0.20
N GLU A 89 19.03 22.35 -0.79
CA GLU A 89 20.03 21.29 -0.97
C GLU A 89 21.45 21.83 -1.27
N SER A 90 21.56 23.06 -1.79
CA SER A 90 22.85 23.69 -2.08
C SER A 90 23.69 23.97 -0.83
N ILE A 91 23.05 24.17 0.32
CA ILE A 91 23.70 24.44 1.61
C ILE A 91 23.77 23.20 2.53
N MET A 92 23.26 22.05 2.08
CA MET A 92 23.21 20.83 2.86
C MET A 92 24.41 19.92 2.58
N ASP A 93 24.94 19.30 3.63
CA ASP A 93 25.88 18.19 3.53
C ASP A 93 25.30 17.04 2.71
N ASN A 94 26.16 16.34 1.98
CA ASN A 94 25.74 15.29 1.06
C ASN A 94 24.95 14.17 1.75
N ASP A 95 25.40 13.75 2.92
CA ASP A 95 24.75 12.67 3.67
C ASP A 95 23.34 13.07 4.12
N ILE A 96 23.14 14.34 4.48
CA ILE A 96 21.84 14.90 4.85
C ILE A 96 20.91 14.93 3.64
N LYS A 97 21.40 15.32 2.46
CA LYS A 97 20.61 15.30 1.21
C LYS A 97 20.12 13.89 0.88
N VAL A 98 21.03 12.92 0.92
CA VAL A 98 20.71 11.51 0.64
C VAL A 98 19.70 10.99 1.65
N TYR A 99 19.92 11.24 2.94
CA TYR A 99 18.98 10.86 3.99
C TYR A 99 17.59 11.47 3.78
N MET A 100 17.51 12.79 3.58
CA MET A 100 16.26 13.51 3.36
C MET A 100 15.53 12.98 2.13
N LYS A 101 16.22 12.84 0.99
CA LYS A 101 15.63 12.31 -0.24
C LYS A 101 15.04 10.91 -0.02
N ASN A 102 15.79 10.01 0.61
CA ASN A 102 15.31 8.65 0.89
C ASN A 102 14.11 8.65 1.84
N SER A 103 14.17 9.43 2.92
CA SER A 103 13.09 9.58 3.89
C SER A 103 11.81 10.09 3.21
N LEU A 104 11.92 11.12 2.38
CA LEU A 104 10.80 11.71 1.64
C LEU A 104 10.23 10.75 0.61
N THR A 105 11.07 10.00 -0.11
CA THR A 105 10.62 8.95 -1.05
C THR A 105 9.81 7.87 -0.32
N ILE A 106 10.25 7.44 0.87
CA ILE A 106 9.50 6.47 1.69
C ILE A 106 8.17 7.06 2.16
N LYS A 107 8.17 8.30 2.66
CA LYS A 107 6.94 9.00 3.08
C LYS A 107 5.94 9.09 1.93
N LEU A 108 6.39 9.49 0.74
CA LEU A 108 5.55 9.60 -0.44
C LEU A 108 4.96 8.24 -0.84
N GLY A 109 5.80 7.20 -0.91
CA GLY A 109 5.36 5.85 -1.23
C GLY A 109 4.31 5.32 -0.24
N LYS A 110 4.46 5.64 1.06
CA LYS A 110 3.47 5.30 2.08
C LYS A 110 2.15 6.04 1.86
N VAL A 111 2.18 7.36 1.66
CA VAL A 111 0.97 8.16 1.43
C VAL A 111 0.23 7.68 0.18
N CYS A 112 0.95 7.38 -0.90
CA CYS A 112 0.37 6.83 -2.13
C CYS A 112 -0.25 5.44 -1.92
N SER A 113 0.37 4.58 -1.10
CA SER A 113 -0.21 3.30 -0.72
C SER A 113 -1.50 3.45 0.10
N ASP A 114 -1.54 4.41 1.03
CA ASP A 114 -2.72 4.73 1.82
C ASP A 114 -3.87 5.25 0.93
N ILE A 115 -3.55 6.12 -0.04
CA ILE A 115 -4.50 6.63 -1.05
C ILE A 115 -5.09 5.48 -1.86
N LYS A 116 -4.24 4.63 -2.43
CA LYS A 116 -4.64 3.47 -3.23
C LYS A 116 -5.55 2.52 -2.47
N LEU A 117 -5.19 2.20 -1.22
CA LEU A 117 -5.99 1.34 -0.35
C LEU A 117 -7.36 1.95 -0.06
N SER A 118 -7.42 3.25 0.25
CA SER A 118 -8.69 3.95 0.48
C SER A 118 -9.57 3.98 -0.78
N ALA A 119 -8.98 4.23 -1.95
CA ALA A 119 -9.68 4.21 -3.22
C ALA A 119 -10.31 2.83 -3.51
N PHE A 120 -9.54 1.74 -3.33
CA PHE A 120 -10.05 0.38 -3.48
C PHE A 120 -11.19 0.04 -2.51
N ARG A 121 -11.05 0.42 -1.23
CA ARG A 121 -12.11 0.22 -0.23
C ARG A 121 -13.38 0.97 -0.60
N SER A 122 -13.26 2.18 -1.11
CA SER A 122 -14.39 3.02 -1.53
C SER A 122 -15.14 2.42 -2.71
N ILE A 123 -14.43 1.89 -3.72
CA ILE A 123 -15.04 1.15 -4.83
C ILE A 123 -15.74 -0.12 -4.33
N LYS A 124 -15.06 -0.93 -3.51
CA LYS A 124 -15.62 -2.21 -3.00
C LYS A 124 -16.92 -1.99 -2.21
N LYS A 125 -16.97 -0.94 -1.39
CA LYS A 125 -18.19 -0.57 -0.66
C LYS A 125 -19.32 -0.18 -1.62
N LYS A 126 -19.03 0.57 -2.68
CA LYS A 126 -20.03 0.95 -3.68
C LYS A 126 -20.54 -0.24 -4.49
N SER A 127 -19.66 -1.17 -4.88
CA SER A 127 -20.07 -2.36 -5.64
C SER A 127 -20.89 -3.34 -4.81
N SER A 128 -20.57 -3.51 -3.53
CA SER A 128 -21.36 -4.37 -2.61
C SER A 128 -22.74 -3.80 -2.31
N LEU A 129 -22.90 -2.47 -2.24
CA LEU A 129 -24.21 -1.84 -2.09
C LEU A 129 -25.09 -2.03 -3.35
N ASN A 130 -24.50 -1.96 -4.54
CA ASN A 130 -25.24 -2.10 -5.79
C ASN A 130 -25.61 -3.56 -6.13
N ALA A 131 -24.94 -4.55 -5.54
CA ALA A 131 -25.21 -5.98 -5.80
C ALA A 131 -26.35 -6.56 -4.94
N GLY A 132 -26.88 -5.79 -3.99
CA GLY A 132 -28.01 -6.17 -3.13
C GLY A 132 -29.32 -5.42 -3.42
N SER A 133 -29.41 -4.73 -4.56
CA SER A 133 -30.62 -4.00 -5.03
C SER A 133 -31.30 -4.72 -6.18
#